data_AF-A0A3M6K915-F1
#
_entry.id   AF-A0A3M6K915-F1
#
_cell.length_a   1.000
_cell.length_b   1.000
_cell.length_c   1.000
_cell.angle_alpha   90.00
_cell.angle_beta   90.00
_cell.angle_gamma   90.00
#
_symmetry.space_group_name_H-M   'P 1'
#
loop_
_entity.id
_entity.type
_entity.pdbx_description
1 polymer ?
#
loop_
_entity_poly.entity_id
_entity_poly.type
_entity_poly.pdbx_seq_one_letter_code
_entity_poly.pdbx_strand_id
1 'polypeptide(L)'
;MYFKDLTTNKCKEIHSNLLELEFFMDVSPSWWIKARRDEKFLRNYVFEKFERDYYPRIISKGRGEIDLDKSGYMIKQSILNLLEKGDFRYEFLPEDENVKESYSITNGHVIFEPRKSKINSRILILVTMK
;
A
#
# COMPACT_ATOMS: atom_id res chain seq x y z
N MET A 1 -16.26 -37.18 50.06
CA MET A 1 -17.49 -36.78 49.36
C MET A 1 -17.10 -35.73 48.33
N TYR A 2 -17.38 -36.01 47.06
CA TYR A 2 -17.28 -35.07 45.94
C TYR A 2 -18.23 -33.88 46.16
N PHE A 3 -17.88 -32.70 45.67
CA PHE A 3 -18.67 -31.98 44.66
C PHE A 3 -17.74 -31.06 43.84
N LYS A 4 -17.83 -31.21 42.52
CA LYS A 4 -17.23 -30.34 41.50
C LYS A 4 -18.01 -29.02 41.49
N ASP A 5 -17.33 -27.92 41.19
CA ASP A 5 -17.90 -26.94 40.26
C ASP A 5 -16.86 -26.48 39.24
N LEU A 6 -17.15 -26.89 38.01
CA LEU A 6 -16.60 -26.36 36.78
C LEU A 6 -17.28 -25.02 36.51
N THR A 7 -16.53 -23.95 36.30
CA THR A 7 -16.80 -23.04 35.19
C THR A 7 -15.50 -22.39 34.73
N THR A 8 -14.82 -23.16 33.90
CA THR A 8 -14.06 -22.68 32.76
C THR A 8 -14.78 -21.51 32.07
N ASN A 9 -14.37 -20.28 32.33
CA ASN A 9 -14.44 -19.23 31.33
C ASN A 9 -13.09 -19.16 30.64
N LYS A 10 -12.93 -20.09 29.69
CA LYS A 10 -12.10 -19.87 28.52
C LYS A 10 -12.54 -18.54 27.92
N CYS A 11 -11.85 -17.46 28.27
CA CYS A 11 -11.65 -16.36 27.34
C CYS A 11 -10.88 -16.97 26.16
N LYS A 12 -11.61 -17.62 25.25
CA LYS A 12 -11.17 -17.75 23.87
C LYS A 12 -11.15 -16.32 23.37
N GLU A 13 -10.02 -15.66 23.54
CA GLU A 13 -9.61 -14.62 22.62
C GLU A 13 -9.69 -15.25 21.24
N ILE A 14 -10.77 -14.95 20.53
CA ILE A 14 -10.82 -15.13 19.08
C ILE A 14 -9.88 -14.03 18.56
N HIS A 15 -8.57 -14.23 18.73
CA HIS A 15 -7.60 -13.64 17.84
C HIS A 15 -7.81 -14.35 16.51
N SER A 16 -8.82 -13.92 15.76
CA SER A 16 -8.71 -13.96 14.31
C SER A 16 -7.41 -13.22 14.02
N ASN A 17 -6.37 -13.96 13.62
CA ASN A 17 -5.10 -13.38 13.21
C ASN A 17 -5.35 -12.58 11.93
N LEU A 18 -5.93 -11.38 12.09
CA LEU A 18 -6.17 -10.45 11.02
C LEU A 18 -4.80 -10.05 10.50
N LEU A 19 -4.55 -10.43 9.26
CA LEU A 19 -3.30 -10.14 8.59
C LEU A 19 -3.49 -8.81 7.85
N GLU A 20 -2.94 -7.75 8.43
CA GLU A 20 -2.90 -6.44 7.80
C GLU A 20 -1.67 -6.36 6.90
N LEU A 21 -1.92 -6.12 5.62
CA LEU A 21 -0.92 -5.93 4.58
C LEU A 21 -1.02 -4.50 4.06
N GLU A 22 0.12 -3.86 3.90
CA GLU A 22 0.20 -2.50 3.40
C GLU A 22 1.27 -2.40 2.32
N PHE A 23 0.96 -1.67 1.26
CA PHE A 23 1.88 -1.51 0.15
C PHE A 23 1.61 -0.24 -0.65
N PHE A 24 2.65 0.30 -1.29
CA PHE A 24 2.58 1.55 -2.04
C PHE A 24 2.60 1.30 -3.55
N MET A 25 1.85 2.10 -4.30
CA MET A 25 1.92 2.13 -5.75
C MET A 25 2.17 3.56 -6.21
N ASP A 26 3.07 3.74 -7.17
CA ASP A 26 3.35 5.06 -7.73
C ASP A 26 2.29 5.43 -8.76
N VAL A 27 1.77 6.65 -8.65
CA VAL A 27 0.72 7.21 -9.50
C VAL A 27 1.03 8.67 -9.82
N SER A 28 0.62 9.13 -11.01
CA SER A 28 0.75 10.56 -11.30
C SER A 28 -0.34 11.38 -10.59
N PRO A 29 -0.08 12.63 -10.18
CA PRO A 29 -1.10 13.53 -9.63
C PRO A 29 -2.30 13.70 -10.56
N SER A 30 -2.02 13.82 -11.87
CA SER A 30 -3.05 13.98 -12.89
C SER A 30 -3.99 12.77 -12.95
N TRP A 31 -3.43 11.57 -12.78
CA TRP A 31 -4.18 10.33 -12.72
C TRP A 31 -5.07 10.30 -11.48
N TRP A 32 -4.55 10.67 -10.30
CA TRP A 32 -5.33 10.72 -9.07
C TRP A 32 -6.51 11.70 -9.14
N ILE A 33 -6.31 12.90 -9.68
CA ILE A 33 -7.39 13.89 -9.82
C ILE A 33 -8.57 13.30 -10.61
N LYS A 34 -8.29 12.44 -11.59
CA LYS A 34 -9.29 11.68 -12.35
C LYS A 34 -9.86 10.52 -11.53
N ALA A 35 -9.00 9.68 -10.95
CA ALA A 35 -9.39 8.46 -10.24
C ALA A 35 -10.21 8.72 -8.97
N ARG A 36 -9.92 9.78 -8.22
CA ARG A 36 -10.68 10.14 -7.01
C ARG A 36 -12.15 10.47 -7.27
N ARG A 37 -12.51 10.75 -8.53
CA ARG A 37 -13.89 11.04 -8.97
C ARG A 37 -14.59 9.82 -9.56
N ASP A 38 -13.86 8.74 -9.78
CA ASP A 38 -14.34 7.50 -10.40
C ASP A 38 -13.76 6.29 -9.66
N GLU A 39 -14.51 5.83 -8.65
CA GLU A 39 -14.09 4.73 -7.79
C GLU A 39 -13.92 3.42 -8.57
N LYS A 40 -14.74 3.18 -9.61
CA LYS A 40 -14.63 1.99 -10.45
C LYS A 40 -13.32 2.00 -11.23
N PHE A 41 -12.96 3.15 -11.79
CA PHE A 41 -11.68 3.33 -12.48
C PHE A 41 -10.49 3.11 -11.53
N LEU A 42 -10.56 3.62 -10.29
CA LEU A 42 -9.52 3.42 -9.28
C LEU A 42 -9.35 1.94 -8.93
N ARG A 43 -10.45 1.24 -8.63
CA ARG A 43 -10.43 -0.19 -8.26
C ARG A 43 -9.84 -1.04 -9.37
N ASN A 44 -10.29 -0.84 -10.61
CA ASN A 44 -9.78 -1.57 -11.76
C ASN A 44 -8.28 -1.31 -11.97
N TYR A 45 -7.84 -0.06 -11.83
CA TYR A 45 -6.43 0.27 -11.97
C TYR A 45 -5.55 -0.41 -10.93
N VAL A 46 -5.94 -0.38 -9.65
CA VAL A 46 -5.19 -1.02 -8.56
C VAL A 46 -5.08 -2.52 -8.82
N PHE A 47 -6.19 -3.18 -9.18
CA PHE A 47 -6.20 -4.60 -9.52
C PHE A 47 -5.29 -4.92 -10.71
N GLU A 48 -5.48 -4.25 -11.84
CA GLU A 48 -4.72 -4.52 -13.07
C GLU A 48 -3.21 -4.25 -12.88
N LYS A 49 -2.86 -3.18 -12.16
CA LYS A 49 -1.46 -2.86 -11.89
C LYS A 49 -0.80 -3.89 -10.98
N PHE A 50 -1.50 -4.32 -9.92
CA PHE A 50 -0.98 -5.35 -9.03
C PHE A 50 -0.84 -6.70 -9.74
N GLU A 51 -1.79 -7.04 -10.63
CA GLU A 51 -1.77 -8.27 -11.42
C GLU A 51 -0.58 -8.32 -12.39
N ARG A 52 -0.37 -7.24 -13.15
CA ARG A 52 0.60 -7.17 -14.27
C ARG A 52 2.03 -6.90 -13.82
N ASP A 53 2.23 -5.91 -12.97
CA ASP A 53 3.57 -5.35 -12.72
C ASP A 53 4.24 -5.94 -11.46
N TYR A 54 3.53 -6.76 -10.66
CA TYR A 54 4.01 -7.22 -9.35
C TYR A 54 4.59 -6.09 -8.49
N TYR A 55 4.05 -4.89 -8.66
CA TYR A 55 4.53 -3.70 -7.98
C TYR A 55 3.56 -3.32 -6.86
N PRO A 56 4.03 -3.28 -5.60
CA PRO A 56 5.42 -3.51 -5.16
C PRO A 56 5.69 -4.99 -4.83
N ARG A 57 6.95 -5.41 -5.00
CA ARG A 57 7.40 -6.80 -4.73
C ARG A 57 7.53 -7.11 -3.25
N ILE A 58 7.83 -6.09 -2.44
CA ILE A 58 7.92 -6.20 -1.00
C ILE A 58 6.70 -5.48 -0.44
N ILE A 59 5.92 -6.18 0.37
CA ILE A 59 4.75 -5.64 1.05
C ILE A 59 4.99 -5.68 2.56
N SER A 60 4.53 -4.66 3.26
CA SER A 60 4.65 -4.60 4.71
C SER A 60 3.51 -5.39 5.35
N LYS A 61 3.83 -6.05 6.46
CA LYS A 61 2.95 -6.89 7.27
C LYS A 61 3.15 -6.51 8.73
N GLY A 62 2.38 -5.53 9.21
CA GLY A 62 2.51 -5.01 10.58
C GLY A 62 3.94 -4.54 10.87
N ARG A 63 4.71 -5.33 11.62
CA ARG A 63 6.13 -5.02 11.94
C ARG A 63 7.16 -5.71 11.05
N GLY A 64 6.73 -6.50 10.08
CA GLY A 64 7.61 -7.26 9.19
C GLY A 64 7.34 -6.96 7.72
N GLU A 65 8.13 -7.57 6.84
CA GLU A 65 8.00 -7.45 5.40
C GLU A 65 7.81 -8.84 4.78
N ILE A 66 7.03 -8.90 3.70
CA ILE A 66 6.83 -10.09 2.88
C ILE A 66 7.36 -9.79 1.48
N ASP A 67 8.30 -10.60 1.02
CA ASP A 67 8.76 -10.62 -0.36
C ASP A 67 7.80 -11.51 -1.18
N LEU A 68 7.04 -10.92 -2.11
CA LEU A 68 6.08 -11.62 -2.97
C LEU A 68 6.74 -12.60 -3.94
N ASP A 69 8.01 -12.41 -4.29
CA ASP A 69 8.74 -13.34 -5.14
C ASP A 69 9.10 -14.62 -4.35
N LYS A 70 9.30 -14.50 -3.03
CA LYS A 70 9.68 -15.63 -2.14
C LYS A 70 8.50 -16.27 -1.39
N SER A 71 7.48 -15.49 -1.05
CA SER A 71 6.40 -15.89 -0.13
C SER A 71 5.34 -16.80 -0.76
N GLY A 72 5.46 -17.08 -2.06
CA GLY A 72 4.68 -18.08 -2.78
C GLY A 72 3.38 -17.54 -3.38
N TYR A 73 2.90 -18.23 -4.43
CA TYR A 73 1.72 -17.87 -5.23
C TYR A 73 0.43 -17.65 -4.41
N MET A 74 0.28 -18.32 -3.28
CA MET A 74 -0.95 -18.29 -2.46
C MET A 74 -1.24 -16.92 -1.83
N ILE A 75 -0.22 -16.22 -1.34
CA ILE A 75 -0.39 -14.89 -0.74
C ILE A 75 -0.77 -13.88 -1.83
N LYS A 76 -0.07 -13.93 -2.97
CA LYS A 76 -0.39 -13.10 -4.14
C LYS A 76 -1.84 -13.30 -4.59
N GLN A 77 -2.26 -14.55 -4.76
CA GLN A 77 -3.62 -14.86 -5.21
C GLN A 77 -4.67 -14.39 -4.20
N SER A 78 -4.37 -14.47 -2.91
CA SER A 78 -5.27 -13.99 -1.87
C SER A 78 -5.44 -12.47 -1.90
N ILE A 79 -4.34 -11.73 -2.10
CA ILE A 79 -4.38 -10.27 -2.29
C ILE A 79 -5.16 -9.93 -3.56
N LEU A 80 -4.90 -10.60 -4.68
CA LEU A 80 -5.61 -10.39 -5.94
C LEU A 80 -7.12 -10.60 -5.78
N ASN A 81 -7.55 -11.66 -5.10
CA ASN A 81 -8.96 -11.93 -4.86
C ASN A 81 -9.63 -10.83 -4.00
N LEU A 82 -8.89 -10.20 -3.07
CA LEU A 82 -9.40 -9.08 -2.28
C LEU A 82 -9.46 -7.79 -3.09
N LEU A 83 -8.46 -7.53 -3.93
CA LEU A 83 -8.45 -6.39 -4.84
C LEU A 83 -9.57 -6.49 -5.89
N GLU A 84 -9.85 -7.69 -6.41
CA GLU A 84 -10.94 -7.94 -7.37
C GLU A 84 -12.32 -7.65 -6.77
N LYS A 85 -12.54 -8.06 -5.51
CA LYS A 85 -13.74 -7.72 -4.74
C LYS A 85 -13.78 -6.24 -4.34
N GLY A 86 -12.63 -5.57 -4.40
CA GLY A 86 -12.43 -4.22 -3.92
C GLY A 86 -12.53 -4.10 -2.40
N ASP A 87 -12.16 -5.16 -1.68
CA ASP A 87 -12.05 -5.22 -0.23
C ASP A 87 -10.68 -4.69 0.21
N PHE A 88 -10.43 -3.41 -0.05
CA PHE A 88 -9.20 -2.73 0.36
C PHE A 88 -9.47 -1.26 0.67
N ARG A 89 -8.62 -0.66 1.50
CA ARG A 89 -8.61 0.79 1.77
C ARG A 89 -7.44 1.40 1.04
N TYR A 90 -7.55 2.68 0.70
CA TYR A 90 -6.48 3.41 0.04
C TYR A 90 -6.33 4.83 0.58
N GLU A 91 -5.11 5.35 0.53
CA GLU A 91 -4.78 6.72 0.89
C GLU A 91 -3.81 7.32 -0.14
N PHE A 92 -4.09 8.53 -0.60
CA PHE A 92 -3.25 9.22 -1.56
C PHE A 92 -2.22 10.09 -0.85
N LEU A 93 -0.94 9.85 -1.14
CA LEU A 93 0.22 10.46 -0.52
C LEU A 93 0.96 11.30 -1.57
N PRO A 94 0.78 12.63 -1.59
CA PRO A 94 1.58 13.50 -2.44
C PRO A 94 3.02 13.59 -1.92
N GLU A 95 4.02 13.28 -2.75
CA GLU A 95 5.44 13.51 -2.46
C GLU A 95 5.98 14.69 -3.28
N ASP A 96 6.63 15.67 -2.62
CA ASP A 96 7.35 16.72 -3.33
C ASP A 96 8.58 16.13 -4.05
N GLU A 97 8.67 16.24 -5.38
CA GLU A 97 9.91 15.93 -6.09
C GLU A 97 10.76 17.19 -6.25
N ASN A 98 12.04 17.10 -5.85
CA ASN A 98 13.02 18.16 -6.07
C ASN A 98 13.56 18.07 -7.50
N VAL A 99 12.92 18.76 -8.44
CA VAL A 99 13.42 18.81 -9.81
C VAL A 99 14.56 19.82 -9.89
N LYS A 100 15.74 19.39 -10.34
CA LYS A 100 16.91 20.25 -10.59
C LYS A 100 16.73 21.05 -11.89
N GLU A 101 15.65 21.81 -11.98
CA GLU A 101 15.30 22.60 -13.18
C GLU A 101 16.05 23.94 -13.26
N SER A 102 16.52 24.48 -12.13
CA SER A 102 17.24 25.74 -12.08
C SER A 102 18.62 25.60 -11.44
N TYR A 103 19.60 26.25 -12.06
CA TYR A 103 20.91 26.50 -11.49
C TYR A 103 21.29 27.97 -11.71
N SER A 104 22.00 28.54 -10.75
CA SER A 104 22.62 29.85 -10.83
C SER A 104 24.14 29.68 -10.86
N ILE A 105 24.81 30.45 -11.72
CA ILE A 105 26.28 30.47 -11.78
C ILE A 105 26.75 31.79 -11.18
N THR A 106 27.53 31.71 -10.11
CA THR A 106 28.13 32.89 -9.46
C THR A 106 29.58 32.60 -9.15
N ASN A 107 30.51 33.44 -9.64
CA ASN A 107 31.96 33.29 -9.45
C ASN A 107 32.51 31.89 -9.81
N GLY A 108 32.00 31.26 -10.87
CA GLY A 108 32.43 29.92 -11.31
C GLY A 108 31.85 28.75 -10.51
N HIS A 109 31.04 29.00 -9.49
CA HIS A 109 30.31 27.97 -8.75
C HIS A 109 28.89 27.81 -9.32
N VAL A 110 28.51 26.57 -9.62
CA VAL A 110 27.14 26.20 -10.01
C VAL A 110 26.36 25.87 -8.74
N ILE A 111 25.36 26.70 -8.42
CA ILE A 111 24.43 26.49 -7.33
C ILE A 111 23.14 25.95 -7.93
N PHE A 112 22.72 24.74 -7.55
CA PHE A 112 21.43 24.20 -7.96
C PHE A 112 20.35 24.75 -7.04
N GLU A 113 19.36 25.42 -7.61
CA GLU A 113 18.16 25.89 -6.92
C GLU A 113 17.01 25.00 -7.35
N PRO A 114 16.79 23.83 -6.70
CA PRO A 114 15.67 22.97 -7.04
C PRO A 114 14.37 23.72 -6.78
N ARG A 115 13.57 23.97 -7.82
CA ARG A 115 12.18 24.38 -7.64
C ARG A 115 11.38 23.14 -7.29
N LYS A 116 10.63 23.19 -6.19
CA LYS A 116 9.61 22.17 -5.88
C LYS A 116 8.55 22.23 -6.98
N SER A 117 8.57 21.27 -7.90
CA SER A 117 7.78 21.34 -9.12
C SER A 117 7.43 19.92 -9.56
N LYS A 118 6.14 19.61 -9.44
CA LYS A 118 5.50 18.29 -9.63
C LYS A 118 5.79 17.27 -8.53
N ILE A 119 4.69 16.73 -8.05
CA ILE A 119 4.60 15.86 -6.89
C ILE A 119 4.53 14.43 -7.46
N ASN A 120 5.53 13.59 -7.31
CA ASN A 120 5.26 12.16 -7.52
C ASN A 120 4.27 11.74 -6.45
N SER A 121 3.22 11.04 -6.82
CA SER A 121 2.21 10.67 -5.84
C SER A 121 2.24 9.18 -5.63
N ARG A 122 2.08 8.77 -4.38
CA ARG A 122 1.91 7.38 -4.03
C ARG A 122 0.49 7.15 -3.59
N ILE A 123 0.00 5.95 -3.84
CA ILE A 123 -1.21 5.46 -3.20
C ILE A 123 -0.80 4.34 -2.25
N LEU A 124 -1.08 4.54 -0.97
CA LEU A 124 -1.01 3.49 0.04
C LEU A 124 -2.25 2.62 -0.12
N ILE A 125 -2.06 1.32 -0.25
CA ILE A 125 -3.11 0.31 -0.27
C ILE A 125 -3.02 -0.50 1.01
N LEU A 126 -4.16 -0.67 1.69
CA LEU A 126 -4.30 -1.42 2.93
C LEU A 126 -5.28 -2.56 2.70
N VAL A 127 -4.81 -3.79 2.91
CA VAL A 127 -5.57 -5.02 2.72
C VAL A 127 -5.62 -5.78 4.05
N THR A 128 -6.82 -6.17 4.47
CA THR A 128 -7.01 -6.99 5.68
C THR A 128 -7.43 -8.39 5.26
N MET A 129 -6.55 -9.37 5.44
CA MET A 129 -6.91 -10.77 5.23
C MET A 129 -7.47 -11.39 6.51
N LYS A 130 -8.54 -12.15 6.36
CA LYS A 130 -9.20 -12.91 7.44
C LYS A 130 -8.81 -14.38 7.40
#